data_AF-A0A5C4JWP6-F1
#
_entry.id   AF-A0A5C4JWP6-F1
#
_cell.length_a   1.000
_cell.length_b   1.000
_cell.length_c   1.000
_cell.angle_alpha   90.00
_cell.angle_beta   90.00
_cell.angle_gamma   90.00
#
_symmetry.space_group_name_H-M   'P 1'
#
loop_
_entity.id
_entity.type
_entity.pdbx_description
1 polymer ?
#
loop_
_entity_poly.entity_id
_entity_poly.type
_entity_poly.pdbx_seq_one_letter_code
_entity_poly.pdbx_strand_id
1 'polypeptide(L)'
;MVKVEFKLNGRSVRPNDIANQLEKAMMKQVQDRITHKLRNVRDPETGAAPTIKVIGRSLDNLSFEVAGSPALIEEVKRRLR
;
A
#
# COMPACT_ATOMS: atom_id res chain seq x y z
N MET A 1 -35.59 17.92 -9.76
CA MET A 1 -34.81 17.04 -8.87
C MET A 1 -33.99 16.11 -9.76
N VAL A 2 -32.66 16.13 -9.66
CA VAL A 2 -31.78 15.34 -10.56
C VAL A 2 -31.50 13.99 -9.93
N LYS A 3 -31.78 12.90 -10.65
CA LYS A 3 -31.45 11.54 -10.23
C LYS A 3 -30.08 11.18 -10.78
N VAL A 4 -29.13 10.86 -9.90
CA VAL A 4 -27.78 10.44 -10.27
C VAL A 4 -27.66 8.95 -9.96
N GLU A 5 -27.37 8.14 -10.99
CA GLU A 5 -27.16 6.70 -10.86
C GLU A 5 -25.73 6.36 -11.27
N PHE A 6 -25.03 5.61 -10.42
CA PHE A 6 -23.67 5.18 -10.69
C PHE A 6 -23.66 3.73 -11.17
N LYS A 7 -22.93 3.45 -12.26
CA LYS A 7 -22.71 2.10 -12.78
C LYS A 7 -21.21 1.82 -12.87
N LEU A 8 -20.78 0.70 -12.30
CA LEU A 8 -19.39 0.22 -12.35
C LEU A 8 -19.41 -1.23 -12.84
N ASN A 9 -18.59 -1.57 -13.85
CA ASN A 9 -18.61 -2.89 -14.51
C ASN A 9 -20.02 -3.34 -14.94
N GLY A 10 -20.85 -2.42 -15.44
CA GLY A 10 -22.22 -2.71 -15.87
C GLY A 10 -23.24 -2.94 -14.74
N ARG A 11 -22.82 -2.90 -13.46
CA ARG A 11 -23.71 -3.06 -12.30
C ARG A 11 -23.98 -1.70 -11.65
N SER A 12 -25.24 -1.46 -11.26
CA SER A 12 -25.59 -0.29 -10.45
C SER A 12 -24.93 -0.40 -9.08
N VAL A 13 -24.21 0.63 -8.68
CA VAL A 13 -23.46 0.70 -7.43
C VAL A 13 -23.85 1.94 -6.65
N ARG A 14 -23.81 1.87 -5.32
CA ARG A 14 -24.03 3.04 -4.48
C ARG A 14 -22.72 3.83 -4.39
N PRO A 15 -22.77 5.16 -4.19
CA PRO A 15 -21.56 5.98 -4.03
C PRO A 15 -20.60 5.46 -2.95
N ASN A 16 -21.15 4.95 -1.83
CA ASN A 16 -20.34 4.42 -0.73
C ASN A 16 -19.59 3.13 -1.10
N ASP A 17 -20.14 2.28 -1.97
CA ASP A 17 -19.46 1.09 -2.48
C ASP A 17 -18.28 1.48 -3.38
N ILE A 18 -18.43 2.54 -4.19
CA ILE A 18 -17.35 3.06 -5.04
C ILE A 18 -16.20 3.56 -4.18
N ALA A 19 -16.48 4.36 -3.15
CA ALA A 19 -15.47 4.89 -2.24
C ALA A 19 -14.63 3.76 -1.62
N ASN A 20 -15.27 2.71 -1.12
CA ASN A 20 -14.58 1.54 -0.56
C ASN A 20 -13.74 0.78 -1.60
N GLN A 21 -14.21 0.66 -2.84
CA GLN A 21 -13.43 0.00 -3.90
C GLN A 21 -12.22 0.83 -4.34
N LEU A 22 -12.38 2.15 -4.43
CA LEU A 22 -11.28 3.07 -4.73
C LEU A 22 -10.22 3.03 -3.63
N GLU A 23 -10.62 3.06 -2.36
CA GLU A 23 -9.69 2.97 -1.23
C GLU A 23 -8.88 1.67 -1.28
N LYS A 24 -9.55 0.53 -1.51
CA LYS A 24 -8.89 -0.77 -1.67
C LYS A 24 -7.91 -0.79 -2.85
N ALA A 25 -8.30 -0.21 -3.99
CA ALA A 25 -7.44 -0.15 -5.16
C ALA A 25 -6.18 0.69 -4.89
N MET A 26 -6.32 1.83 -4.21
CA MET A 26 -5.19 2.67 -3.80
C MET A 26 -4.29 1.96 -2.78
N MET A 27 -4.84 1.30 -1.75
CA MET A 27 -4.05 0.51 -0.80
C MET A 27 -3.24 -0.59 -1.49
N LYS A 28 -3.88 -1.31 -2.43
CA LYS A 28 -3.20 -2.33 -3.24
C LYS A 28 -2.06 -1.73 -4.05
N GLN A 29 -2.27 -0.56 -4.67
CA GLN A 29 -1.22 0.13 -5.42
C GLN A 29 -0.04 0.53 -4.53
N VAL A 30 -0.29 1.00 -3.29
CA VAL A 30 0.77 1.30 -2.32
C VAL A 30 1.55 0.03 -1.97
N GLN A 31 0.86 -1.07 -1.68
CA GLN A 31 1.49 -2.36 -1.42
C GLN A 31 2.36 -2.81 -2.60
N ASP A 32 1.80 -2.82 -3.82
CA ASP A 32 2.52 -3.25 -5.03
C ASP A 32 3.77 -2.40 -5.27
N ARG A 33 3.69 -1.09 -5.04
CA ARG A 33 4.83 -0.17 -5.19
C ARG A 33 5.92 -0.42 -4.16
N ILE A 34 5.56 -0.67 -2.90
CA ILE A 34 6.50 -1.03 -1.84
C ILE A 34 7.17 -2.37 -2.16
N THR A 35 6.38 -3.39 -2.49
CA THR A 35 6.90 -4.71 -2.88
C THR A 35 7.83 -4.59 -4.08
N HIS A 36 7.48 -3.81 -5.10
CA HIS A 36 8.32 -3.63 -6.27
C HIS A 36 9.65 -2.93 -5.96
N LYS A 37 9.65 -1.87 -5.14
CA LYS A 37 10.88 -1.17 -4.71
C LYS A 37 11.79 -2.08 -3.87
N LEU A 38 11.20 -2.95 -3.06
CA LEU A 38 11.91 -3.75 -2.07
C LEU A 38 12.19 -5.20 -2.48
N ARG A 39 11.66 -5.67 -3.62
CA ARG A 39 11.86 -7.06 -4.10
C ARG A 39 13.33 -7.48 -4.19
N ASN A 40 14.21 -6.51 -4.45
CA ASN A 40 15.65 -6.72 -4.61
C ASN A 40 16.45 -6.28 -3.36
N VAL A 41 15.79 -5.88 -2.28
CA VAL A 41 16.45 -5.56 -1.01
C VAL A 41 16.53 -6.84 -0.20
N ARG A 42 17.76 -7.27 0.08
CA ARG A 42 18.03 -8.39 0.96
C ARG A 42 19.15 -8.03 1.92
N ASP A 43 19.08 -8.62 3.09
CA ASP A 43 20.13 -8.50 4.07
C ASP A 43 21.41 -9.18 3.54
N PRO A 44 22.57 -8.51 3.57
CA PRO A 44 23.81 -9.07 3.02
C PRO A 44 24.37 -10.23 3.84
N GLU A 45 24.02 -10.33 5.13
CA GLU A 45 24.55 -11.36 6.03
C GLU A 45 23.64 -12.59 6.09
N THR A 46 22.32 -12.37 6.17
CA THR A 46 21.31 -13.42 6.37
C THR A 46 20.51 -13.74 5.10
N GLY A 47 20.56 -12.88 4.08
CA GLY A 47 19.72 -13.00 2.89
C GLY A 47 18.23 -12.76 3.13
N ALA A 48 17.84 -12.34 4.33
CA ALA A 48 16.45 -12.13 4.72
C ALA A 48 15.83 -10.92 4.00
N ALA A 49 14.53 -11.00 3.74
CA ALA A 49 13.76 -9.90 3.18
C ALA A 49 13.25 -8.96 4.30
N PRO A 50 13.11 -7.66 4.04
CA PRO A 50 12.55 -6.72 5.02
C PRO A 50 11.08 -7.03 5.28
N THR A 51 10.68 -6.93 6.56
CA THR A 51 9.27 -6.98 6.95
C THR A 51 8.77 -5.54 7.08
N ILE A 52 7.73 -5.18 6.32
CA ILE A 52 7.09 -3.86 6.43
C ILE A 52 5.68 -4.02 6.96
N LYS A 53 5.37 -3.28 8.02
CA LYS A 53 4.01 -3.10 8.52
C LYS A 53 3.52 -1.72 8.12
N VAL A 54 2.35 -1.68 7.50
CA VAL A 54 1.66 -0.43 7.18
C VAL A 54 0.47 -0.33 8.14
N ILE A 55 0.44 0.72 8.95
CA ILE A 55 -0.55 0.92 10.00
C ILE A 55 -1.26 2.24 9.76
N GLY A 56 -2.57 2.22 9.67
CA GLY A 56 -3.35 3.45 9.49
C GLY A 56 -4.84 3.19 9.51
N ARG A 57 -5.61 4.22 9.89
CA ARG A 57 -7.08 4.19 9.86
C ARG A 57 -7.66 4.57 8.48
N SER A 58 -6.86 5.25 7.66
CA SER A 58 -7.22 5.74 6.32
C SER A 58 -5.93 5.97 5.51
N LEU A 59 -6.05 6.14 4.18
CA LEU A 59 -4.91 6.41 3.29
C LEU A 59 -4.12 7.67 3.67
N ASP A 60 -4.80 8.68 4.22
CA ASP A 60 -4.20 9.93 4.68
C ASP A 60 -3.40 9.80 5.99
N ASN A 61 -3.55 8.69 6.71
CA ASN A 61 -2.91 8.45 8.00
C ASN A 61 -2.22 7.09 8.03
N LEU A 62 -1.34 6.86 7.05
CA LEU A 62 -0.51 5.65 6.96
C LEU A 62 0.86 5.89 7.59
N SER A 63 1.20 5.06 8.58
CA SER A 63 2.52 4.93 9.17
C SER A 63 3.19 3.65 8.68
N PHE A 64 4.48 3.72 8.40
CA PHE A 64 5.28 2.59 7.93
C PHE A 64 6.27 2.19 9.02
N GLU A 65 6.17 0.96 9.50
CA GLU A 65 7.17 0.35 10.37
C GLU A 65 7.98 -0.68 9.58
N VAL A 66 9.31 -0.57 9.64
CA VAL A 66 10.22 -1.49 8.97
C VAL A 66 10.94 -2.30 10.03
N ALA A 67 10.84 -3.63 9.94
CA ALA A 67 11.53 -4.58 10.81
C ALA A 67 12.58 -5.37 10.01
N GLY A 68 13.78 -5.45 10.57
CA GLY A 68 14.92 -6.15 9.99
C GLY A 68 16.23 -5.68 10.63
N SER A 69 17.35 -6.14 10.08
CA SER A 69 18.69 -5.70 10.49
C SER A 69 18.86 -4.18 10.30
N PRO A 70 19.72 -3.50 11.07
CA PRO A 70 19.97 -2.07 10.92
C PRO A 70 20.38 -1.65 9.50
N ALA A 71 21.24 -2.44 8.86
CA ALA A 71 21.67 -2.21 7.47
C ALA A 71 20.49 -2.30 6.48
N LEU A 72 19.57 -3.24 6.70
CA LEU A 72 18.37 -3.42 5.90
C LEU A 72 17.41 -2.25 6.04
N ILE A 73 17.21 -1.76 7.28
CA ILE A 73 16.33 -0.61 7.55
C ILE A 73 16.85 0.64 6.84
N GLU A 74 18.16 0.89 6.88
CA GLU A 74 18.77 2.03 6.20
C GLU A 74 18.66 1.92 4.67
N GLU A 75 18.86 0.73 4.09
CA GLU A 75 18.66 0.49 2.66
C GLU A 75 17.19 0.67 2.24
N VAL A 76 16.25 0.17 3.04
CA VAL A 76 14.81 0.37 2.83
C VAL A 76 14.46 1.86 2.85
N LYS A 77 14.92 2.62 3.85
CA LYS A 77 14.70 4.08 3.93
C LYS A 77 15.28 4.80 2.71
N ARG A 78 16.47 4.42 2.25
CA ARG A 78 17.12 5.00 1.07
C ARG A 78 16.29 4.79 -0.20
N ARG A 79 15.68 3.61 -0.39
CA ARG A 79 14.84 3.30 -1.56
C ARG A 79 13.41 3.85 -1.49
N LEU A 80 12.90 4.07 -0.28
CA LEU A 80 11.54 4.60 -0.07
C LEU A 80 11.47 6.13 -0.16
N ARG A 81 12.60 6.84 -0.01
CA ARG A 81 12.74 8.24 -0.46
C ARG A 81 12.35 8.39 -1.94
#